data_AF-A0A934KSA6-F1
#
_entry.id   AF-A0A934KSA6-F1
#
_cell.length_a   1.000
_cell.length_b   1.000
_cell.length_c   1.000
_cell.angle_alpha   90.00
_cell.angle_beta   90.00
_cell.angle_gamma   90.00
#
_symmetry.space_group_name_H-M   'P 1'
#
loop_
_entity.id
_entity.type
_entity.pdbx_description
1 polymer ?
#
loop_
_entity_poly.entity_id
_entity_poly.type
_entity_poly.pdbx_seq_one_letter_code
_entity_poly.pdbx_strand_id
1 'polypeptide(L)'
;MENLNTNKIPFKVSARTARLIGRENIATSKGAIIELVKNGYDADSKVSVVYFDNKYSTFSNEINEQHYNELINRGIEESFILEIYDFQEDEELYTIKSEVDDNQKSKFKLSISKFSTLYIIDSGEGMTQNIIRDHWMTIGTDNKANNIFTTSGRVKSGAKGIGRFALDKLGAKCEMTTIFNSDPNIHEPDTDVNGNPTGFSGYNWIVNWEDFEGDYKTIDSVGAILTGFNANNLKQEI
;
A
#
# COMPACT_ATOMS: atom_id res chain seq x y z
N MET A 1 49.63 2.39 30.94
CA MET A 1 49.06 2.18 29.59
C MET A 1 47.57 2.41 29.72
N GLU A 2 47.04 3.46 29.11
CA GLU A 2 45.59 3.69 29.07
C GLU A 2 44.91 2.54 28.30
N ASN A 3 43.88 1.97 28.89
CA ASN A 3 43.02 1.00 28.21
C ASN A 3 42.33 1.70 27.04
N LEU A 4 42.78 1.45 25.81
CA LEU A 4 42.09 1.89 24.60
C LEU A 4 40.73 1.20 24.53
N ASN A 5 39.68 1.99 24.77
CA ASN A 5 38.30 1.51 24.75
C ASN A 5 37.91 1.19 23.30
N THR A 6 37.97 -0.10 22.94
CA THR A 6 37.79 -0.55 21.56
C THR A 6 36.33 -0.99 21.38
N ASN A 7 35.51 -0.14 20.77
CA ASN A 7 34.09 -0.41 20.54
C ASN A 7 33.81 -0.65 19.06
N LYS A 8 33.08 -1.71 18.75
CA LYS A 8 32.55 -1.97 17.40
C LYS A 8 31.27 -1.18 17.21
N ILE A 9 31.28 -0.23 16.27
CA ILE A 9 30.12 0.62 15.95
C ILE A 9 29.50 0.12 14.63
N PRO A 10 28.20 -0.20 14.58
CA PRO A 10 27.54 -0.67 13.36
C PRO A 10 27.31 0.48 12.37
N PHE A 11 27.24 0.14 11.08
CA PHE A 11 26.77 1.08 10.06
C PHE A 11 25.29 1.41 10.26
N LYS A 12 24.90 2.65 9.91
CA LYS A 12 23.50 3.07 9.78
C LYS A 12 23.17 3.28 8.32
N VAL A 13 21.95 2.93 7.92
CA VAL A 13 21.44 3.14 6.57
C VAL A 13 20.40 4.25 6.61
N SER A 14 20.55 5.25 5.74
CA SER A 14 19.54 6.31 5.62
C SER A 14 18.24 5.76 5.03
N ALA A 15 17.10 6.29 5.48
CA ALA A 15 15.79 5.91 4.92
C ALA A 15 15.73 6.16 3.41
N ARG A 16 16.32 7.28 2.96
CA ARG A 16 16.44 7.63 1.54
C ARG A 16 17.20 6.56 0.74
N THR A 17 18.33 6.06 1.26
CA THR A 17 19.12 5.01 0.59
C THR A 17 18.30 3.72 0.41
N ALA A 18 17.58 3.29 1.46
CA ALA A 18 16.74 2.10 1.39
C ALA A 18 15.64 2.22 0.33
N ARG A 19 14.97 3.40 0.27
CA ARG A 19 13.95 3.68 -0.74
C ARG A 19 14.51 3.74 -2.16
N LEU A 20 15.69 4.33 -2.35
CA LEU A 20 16.37 4.38 -3.66
C LEU A 20 16.65 2.97 -4.20
N ILE A 21 17.16 2.07 -3.36
CA ILE A 21 17.39 0.66 -3.75
C ILE A 21 16.07 0.02 -4.23
N GLY A 22 14.97 0.27 -3.52
CA GLY A 22 13.64 -0.20 -3.94
C GLY A 22 13.22 0.33 -5.31
N ARG A 23 13.33 1.66 -5.52
CA ARG A 23 12.93 2.33 -6.75
C ARG A 23 13.79 1.97 -7.97
N GLU A 24 15.10 1.80 -7.79
CA GLU A 24 15.99 1.40 -8.88
C GLU A 24 15.74 -0.04 -9.34
N ASN A 25 15.32 -0.92 -8.44
CA ASN A 25 14.98 -2.30 -8.78
C ASN A 25 13.65 -2.44 -9.54
N ILE A 26 12.76 -1.44 -9.46
CA ILE A 26 11.44 -1.45 -10.11
C ILE A 26 11.29 -0.23 -11.02
N ALA A 27 11.75 -0.41 -12.27
CA ALA A 27 11.90 0.67 -13.23
C ALA A 27 10.56 1.34 -13.63
N THR A 28 9.48 0.56 -13.76
CA THR A 28 8.20 1.03 -14.34
C THR A 28 6.99 0.66 -13.48
N SER A 29 5.91 1.44 -13.60
CA SER A 29 4.64 1.15 -12.92
C SER A 29 4.04 -0.18 -13.38
N LYS A 30 4.19 -0.53 -14.68
CA LYS A 30 3.83 -1.86 -15.19
C LYS A 30 4.60 -2.97 -14.49
N GLY A 31 5.92 -2.79 -14.32
CA GLY A 31 6.76 -3.72 -13.58
C GLY A 31 6.32 -3.87 -12.13
N ALA A 32 5.98 -2.77 -11.47
CA ALA A 32 5.46 -2.77 -10.10
C ALA A 32 4.19 -3.61 -9.96
N ILE A 33 3.21 -3.44 -10.85
CA ILE A 33 1.98 -4.25 -10.87
C ILE A 33 2.32 -5.74 -11.04
N ILE A 34 3.23 -6.06 -11.98
CA ILE A 34 3.64 -7.46 -12.21
C ILE A 34 4.29 -8.06 -10.96
N GLU A 35 5.14 -7.33 -10.25
CA GLU A 35 5.76 -7.81 -9.00
C GLU A 35 4.73 -8.07 -7.91
N LEU A 36 3.68 -7.25 -7.79
CA LEU A 36 2.60 -7.47 -6.82
C LEU A 36 1.71 -8.66 -7.20
N VAL A 37 1.40 -8.83 -8.49
CA VAL A 37 0.68 -10.03 -8.99
C VAL A 37 1.49 -11.31 -8.72
N LYS A 38 2.81 -11.26 -8.90
CA LYS A 38 3.72 -12.36 -8.56
C LYS A 38 3.70 -12.70 -7.07
N ASN A 39 3.57 -11.70 -6.18
CA ASN A 39 3.45 -11.97 -4.75
C ASN A 39 2.17 -12.76 -4.44
N GLY A 40 1.04 -12.42 -5.07
CA GLY A 40 -0.19 -13.22 -4.95
C GLY A 40 -0.02 -14.64 -5.50
N TYR A 41 0.69 -14.81 -6.62
CA TYR A 41 1.04 -16.15 -7.15
C TYR A 41 1.89 -16.96 -6.16
N ASP A 42 2.90 -16.33 -5.55
CA ASP A 42 3.80 -16.94 -4.57
C ASP A 42 3.09 -17.26 -3.24
N ALA A 43 1.95 -16.60 -2.96
CA ALA A 43 1.03 -16.90 -1.86
C ALA A 43 -0.03 -17.95 -2.23
N ASP A 44 0.21 -18.73 -3.27
CA ASP A 44 -0.69 -19.78 -3.79
C ASP A 44 -2.06 -19.33 -4.29
N SER A 45 -2.24 -18.03 -4.52
CA SER A 45 -3.50 -17.52 -5.03
C SER A 45 -3.87 -18.13 -6.38
N LYS A 46 -5.13 -18.54 -6.54
CA LYS A 46 -5.70 -19.00 -7.81
C LYS A 46 -6.18 -17.84 -8.69
N VAL A 47 -6.42 -16.68 -8.09
CA VAL A 47 -7.00 -15.51 -8.75
C VAL A 47 -6.21 -14.27 -8.38
N SER A 48 -5.94 -13.41 -9.35
CA SER A 48 -5.43 -12.07 -9.08
C SER A 48 -6.28 -11.07 -9.83
N VAL A 49 -6.86 -10.12 -9.10
CA VAL A 49 -7.66 -9.04 -9.64
C VAL A 49 -6.86 -7.76 -9.54
N VAL A 50 -6.70 -7.08 -10.67
CA VAL A 50 -6.15 -5.72 -10.73
C VAL A 50 -7.29 -4.80 -11.13
N TYR A 51 -7.70 -3.93 -10.21
CA TYR A 51 -8.83 -3.03 -10.40
C TYR A 51 -8.37 -1.58 -10.23
N PHE A 52 -8.59 -0.77 -11.26
CA PHE A 52 -8.29 0.65 -11.26
C PHE A 52 -9.57 1.41 -10.92
N ASP A 53 -9.66 1.92 -9.69
CA ASP A 53 -10.68 2.90 -9.34
C ASP A 53 -10.17 4.29 -9.73
N ASN A 54 -10.47 4.66 -10.96
CA ASN A 54 -10.01 5.88 -11.59
C ASN A 54 -11.12 6.93 -11.68
N LYS A 55 -12.18 6.82 -10.87
CA LYS A 55 -13.32 7.77 -10.82
C LYS A 55 -12.84 9.23 -10.74
N TYR A 56 -11.76 9.49 -9.99
CA TYR A 56 -11.19 10.82 -9.79
C TYR A 56 -10.01 11.15 -10.72
N SER A 57 -9.67 10.27 -11.64
CA SER A 57 -8.56 10.49 -12.59
C SER A 57 -8.95 11.41 -13.76
N THR A 58 -10.25 11.56 -14.00
CA THR A 58 -10.83 12.38 -15.06
C THR A 58 -11.58 13.57 -14.46
N PHE A 59 -11.52 14.69 -15.16
CA PHE A 59 -12.38 15.83 -14.86
C PHE A 59 -13.77 15.55 -15.43
N SER A 60 -14.82 15.76 -14.62
CA SER A 60 -16.21 15.62 -15.05
C SER A 60 -16.81 17.00 -15.24
N ASN A 61 -17.58 17.22 -16.30
CA ASN A 61 -18.30 18.50 -16.47
C ASN A 61 -19.52 18.60 -15.55
N GLU A 62 -19.98 17.46 -15.04
CA GLU A 62 -21.19 17.33 -14.24
C GLU A 62 -20.95 16.34 -13.10
N ILE A 63 -21.44 16.67 -11.90
CA ILE A 63 -21.40 15.79 -10.73
C ILE A 63 -22.74 15.86 -9.98
N ASN A 64 -23.16 14.76 -9.36
CA ASN A 64 -24.36 14.72 -8.53
C ASN A 64 -24.07 15.09 -7.06
N GLU A 65 -25.11 15.30 -6.27
CA GLU A 65 -25.00 15.63 -4.85
C GLU A 65 -24.19 14.59 -4.06
N GLN A 66 -24.33 13.30 -4.38
CA GLN A 66 -23.54 12.24 -3.74
C GLN A 66 -22.04 12.44 -3.99
N HIS A 67 -21.63 12.73 -5.23
CA HIS A 67 -20.24 12.97 -5.58
C HIS A 67 -19.72 14.26 -4.93
N TYR A 68 -20.52 15.33 -4.92
CA TYR A 68 -20.21 16.58 -4.22
C TYR A 68 -19.88 16.32 -2.73
N ASN A 69 -20.78 15.64 -2.03
CA ASN A 69 -20.59 15.28 -0.62
C ASN A 69 -19.38 14.35 -0.41
N GLU A 70 -19.14 13.42 -1.34
CA GLU A 70 -17.97 12.55 -1.28
C GLU A 70 -16.65 13.33 -1.39
N LEU A 71 -16.58 14.36 -2.25
CA LEU A 71 -15.40 15.22 -2.36
C LEU A 71 -15.15 16.00 -1.06
N ILE A 72 -16.19 16.54 -0.43
CA ILE A 72 -16.10 17.24 0.86
C ILE A 72 -15.60 16.28 1.95
N ASN A 73 -16.21 15.09 2.05
CA ASN A 73 -15.82 14.08 3.03
C ASN A 73 -14.36 13.61 2.86
N ARG A 74 -13.84 13.63 1.62
CA ARG A 74 -12.44 13.33 1.30
C ARG A 74 -11.50 14.52 1.52
N GLY A 75 -12.02 15.66 1.98
CA GLY A 75 -11.25 16.85 2.37
C GLY A 75 -10.97 17.82 1.24
N ILE A 76 -11.83 17.88 0.21
CA ILE A 76 -11.85 19.01 -0.71
C ILE A 76 -12.68 20.12 -0.10
N GLU A 77 -12.09 21.31 0.02
CA GLU A 77 -12.79 22.50 0.52
C GLU A 77 -14.01 22.79 -0.35
N GLU A 78 -15.15 23.02 0.30
CA GLU A 78 -16.42 23.32 -0.37
C GLU A 78 -16.29 24.53 -1.30
N SER A 79 -15.59 25.58 -0.84
CA SER A 79 -15.32 26.77 -1.66
C SER A 79 -14.62 26.45 -2.97
N PHE A 80 -13.69 25.48 -2.97
CA PHE A 80 -12.98 25.10 -4.19
C PHE A 80 -13.87 24.31 -5.16
N ILE A 81 -14.84 23.54 -4.65
CA ILE A 81 -15.85 22.88 -5.50
C ILE A 81 -16.77 23.95 -6.11
N LEU A 82 -17.23 24.90 -5.29
CA LEU A 82 -18.10 26.00 -5.71
C LEU A 82 -17.39 27.04 -6.60
N GLU A 83 -16.06 27.03 -6.70
CA GLU A 83 -15.31 27.77 -7.73
C GLU A 83 -15.44 27.13 -9.12
N ILE A 84 -15.73 25.82 -9.18
CA ILE A 84 -15.72 25.03 -10.42
C ILE A 84 -17.14 24.71 -10.91
N TYR A 85 -18.08 24.47 -10.00
CA TYR A 85 -19.44 24.05 -10.34
C TYR A 85 -20.51 24.98 -9.78
N ASP A 86 -21.63 25.08 -10.48
CA ASP A 86 -22.88 25.67 -10.00
C ASP A 86 -23.98 24.59 -9.94
N PHE A 87 -24.78 24.62 -8.89
CA PHE A 87 -25.93 23.73 -8.75
C PHE A 87 -27.07 24.17 -9.67
N GLN A 88 -27.62 23.23 -10.43
CA GLN A 88 -28.76 23.41 -11.31
C GLN A 88 -29.98 22.76 -10.66
N GLU A 89 -30.93 23.57 -10.21
CA GLU A 89 -32.13 23.08 -9.50
C GLU A 89 -33.01 22.19 -10.39
N ASP A 90 -33.11 22.49 -11.69
CA ASP A 90 -33.96 21.74 -12.63
C ASP A 90 -33.50 20.30 -12.87
N GLU A 91 -32.20 20.04 -12.76
CA GLU A 91 -31.58 18.74 -13.04
C GLU A 91 -31.06 18.03 -11.79
N GLU A 92 -31.09 18.69 -10.62
CA GLU A 92 -30.52 18.21 -9.35
C GLU A 92 -29.02 17.81 -9.48
N LEU A 93 -28.27 18.55 -10.30
CA LEU A 93 -26.87 18.30 -10.61
C LEU A 93 -26.01 19.57 -10.48
N TYR A 94 -24.72 19.38 -10.22
CA TYR A 94 -23.71 20.42 -10.28
C TYR A 94 -23.05 20.39 -11.66
N THR A 95 -23.07 21.50 -12.38
CA THR A 95 -22.49 21.63 -13.72
C THR A 95 -21.35 22.64 -13.70
N ILE A 96 -20.34 22.43 -14.55
CA ILE A 96 -19.18 23.32 -14.62
C ILE A 96 -19.61 24.75 -14.99
N LYS A 97 -19.04 25.76 -14.32
CA LYS A 97 -19.31 27.16 -14.69
C LYS A 97 -18.66 27.52 -16.02
N SER A 98 -19.31 28.43 -16.73
CA SER A 98 -18.90 28.88 -18.07
C SER A 98 -17.52 29.54 -18.11
N GLU A 99 -17.11 30.15 -17.00
CA GLU A 99 -15.90 30.95 -16.82
C GLU A 99 -14.69 30.14 -16.35
N VAL A 100 -14.86 28.85 -16.06
CA VAL A 100 -13.78 27.99 -15.55
C VAL A 100 -12.75 27.74 -16.65
N ASP A 101 -11.53 28.25 -16.43
CA ASP A 101 -10.42 28.09 -17.36
C ASP A 101 -9.70 26.72 -17.21
N ASP A 102 -8.84 26.38 -18.17
CA ASP A 102 -8.12 25.11 -18.18
C ASP A 102 -7.11 24.95 -17.04
N ASN A 103 -6.63 26.05 -16.47
CA ASN A 103 -5.72 26.05 -15.33
C ASN A 103 -6.47 25.71 -14.03
N GLN A 104 -7.68 26.26 -13.84
CA GLN A 104 -8.59 25.89 -12.75
C GLN A 104 -8.98 24.41 -12.86
N LYS A 105 -9.38 23.94 -14.05
CA LYS A 105 -9.67 22.51 -14.29
C LYS A 105 -8.48 21.63 -13.94
N SER A 106 -7.28 22.02 -14.36
CA SER A 106 -6.06 21.24 -14.11
C SER A 106 -5.70 21.18 -12.63
N LYS A 107 -5.83 22.29 -11.89
CA LYS A 107 -5.60 22.34 -10.43
C LYS A 107 -6.63 21.51 -9.68
N PHE A 108 -7.91 21.63 -10.03
CA PHE A 108 -8.97 20.84 -9.43
C PHE A 108 -8.79 19.35 -9.74
N LYS A 109 -8.50 18.99 -10.99
CA LYS A 109 -8.18 17.62 -11.38
C LYS A 109 -7.01 17.07 -10.57
N LEU A 110 -5.94 17.84 -10.39
CA LEU A 110 -4.80 17.43 -9.58
C LEU A 110 -5.21 17.19 -8.12
N SER A 111 -6.04 18.06 -7.54
CA SER A 111 -6.48 17.95 -6.15
C SER A 111 -7.35 16.72 -5.89
N ILE A 112 -8.20 16.32 -6.85
CA ILE A 112 -9.05 15.12 -6.72
C ILE A 112 -8.34 13.83 -7.15
N SER A 113 -7.38 13.90 -8.09
CA SER A 113 -6.71 12.72 -8.65
C SER A 113 -6.00 11.87 -7.60
N LYS A 114 -5.59 12.49 -6.48
CA LYS A 114 -5.00 11.84 -5.30
C LYS A 114 -5.93 10.81 -4.62
N PHE A 115 -7.23 10.85 -4.92
CA PHE A 115 -8.23 9.89 -4.42
C PHE A 115 -8.41 8.67 -5.34
N SER A 116 -7.71 8.62 -6.48
CA SER A 116 -7.71 7.44 -7.33
C SER A 116 -6.98 6.29 -6.64
N THR A 117 -7.55 5.09 -6.69
CA THR A 117 -7.02 3.93 -5.98
C THR A 117 -6.77 2.78 -6.96
N LEU A 118 -5.63 2.09 -6.78
CA LEU A 118 -5.33 0.85 -7.46
C LEU A 118 -5.45 -0.30 -6.46
N TYR A 119 -6.37 -1.22 -6.73
CA TYR A 119 -6.53 -2.44 -5.95
C TYR A 119 -5.84 -3.60 -6.65
N ILE A 120 -5.03 -4.34 -5.90
CA ILE A 120 -4.48 -5.63 -6.30
C ILE A 120 -4.93 -6.63 -5.25
N ILE A 121 -5.80 -7.54 -5.66
CA ILE A 121 -6.47 -8.48 -4.76
C ILE A 121 -6.08 -9.88 -5.19
N ASP A 122 -5.66 -10.69 -4.24
CA ASP A 122 -5.43 -12.11 -4.42
C ASP A 122 -6.25 -12.92 -3.40
N SER A 123 -6.42 -14.21 -3.70
CA SER A 123 -7.09 -15.19 -2.84
C SER A 123 -6.09 -16.26 -2.38
N GLY A 124 -4.91 -15.81 -1.97
CA GLY A 124 -3.83 -16.66 -1.44
C GLY A 124 -4.02 -17.02 0.03
N GLU A 125 -2.93 -17.46 0.65
CA GLU A 125 -2.90 -17.96 2.04
C GLU A 125 -2.93 -16.85 3.11
N GLY A 126 -2.77 -15.59 2.69
CA GLY A 126 -2.63 -14.43 3.56
C GLY A 126 -1.33 -14.43 4.39
N MET A 127 -1.18 -13.43 5.24
CA MET A 127 0.00 -13.26 6.10
C MET A 127 -0.40 -13.06 7.57
N THR A 128 0.29 -13.81 8.43
CA THR A 128 0.31 -13.60 9.90
C THR A 128 1.13 -12.37 10.26
N GLN A 129 1.06 -11.91 11.51
CA GLN A 129 1.93 -10.84 12.01
C GLN A 129 3.40 -11.21 11.94
N ASN A 130 3.76 -12.47 12.19
CA ASN A 130 5.12 -12.97 11.98
C ASN A 130 5.57 -12.77 10.54
N ILE A 131 4.76 -13.16 9.57
CA ILE A 131 5.11 -12.98 8.15
C ILE A 131 5.24 -11.50 7.81
N ILE A 132 4.33 -10.65 8.29
CA ILE A 132 4.41 -9.22 8.05
C ILE A 132 5.68 -8.62 8.67
N ARG A 133 5.96 -8.92 9.95
CA ARG A 133 7.11 -8.37 10.68
C ARG A 133 8.44 -8.88 10.11
N ASP A 134 8.57 -10.19 9.95
CA ASP A 134 9.86 -10.85 9.73
C ASP A 134 10.20 -10.98 8.24
N HIS A 135 9.19 -10.97 7.36
CA HIS A 135 9.37 -11.13 5.91
C HIS A 135 8.91 -9.93 5.10
N TRP A 136 7.67 -9.45 5.32
CA TRP A 136 7.15 -8.31 4.56
C TRP A 136 7.92 -7.05 4.89
N MET A 137 8.13 -6.69 6.16
CA MET A 137 8.81 -5.44 6.53
C MET A 137 10.34 -5.50 6.31
N THR A 138 10.95 -6.68 6.30
CA THR A 138 12.40 -6.86 6.21
C THR A 138 12.94 -6.70 4.78
N ILE A 139 13.91 -5.82 4.55
CA ILE A 139 14.48 -5.52 3.23
C ILE A 139 15.56 -6.54 2.89
N GLY A 140 15.48 -7.14 1.69
CA GLY A 140 16.56 -7.99 1.18
C GLY A 140 16.71 -9.31 1.93
N THR A 141 15.59 -9.95 2.30
CA THR A 141 15.63 -11.27 2.92
C THR A 141 15.99 -12.36 1.90
N ASP A 142 16.89 -13.27 2.27
CA ASP A 142 17.22 -14.48 1.53
C ASP A 142 16.18 -15.61 1.69
N ASN A 143 14.96 -15.28 2.12
CA ASN A 143 13.96 -16.27 2.55
C ASN A 143 13.63 -17.31 1.46
N LYS A 144 13.85 -16.96 0.18
CA LYS A 144 13.57 -17.82 -0.97
C LYS A 144 14.74 -18.68 -1.43
N ALA A 145 15.93 -18.55 -0.82
CA ALA A 145 17.02 -19.50 -1.02
C ALA A 145 16.73 -20.87 -0.39
N ASN A 146 15.90 -20.89 0.67
CA ASN A 146 15.57 -22.09 1.43
C ASN A 146 14.17 -22.66 1.12
N ASN A 147 13.27 -21.86 0.53
CA ASN A 147 11.88 -22.28 0.23
C ASN A 147 11.45 -21.89 -1.20
N ILE A 148 11.78 -22.78 -2.15
CA ILE A 148 11.61 -22.57 -3.60
C ILE A 148 10.17 -22.81 -4.06
N PHE A 149 9.43 -23.67 -3.36
CA PHE A 149 8.08 -24.05 -3.73
C PHE A 149 7.02 -23.38 -2.86
N THR A 150 5.82 -23.20 -3.40
CA THR A 150 4.63 -22.85 -2.62
C THR A 150 4.05 -24.12 -1.96
N THR A 151 3.08 -23.98 -1.05
CA THR A 151 2.39 -25.10 -0.41
C THR A 151 1.74 -26.04 -1.43
N SER A 152 1.20 -25.49 -2.52
CA SER A 152 0.62 -26.27 -3.63
C SER A 152 1.65 -26.83 -4.62
N GLY A 153 2.94 -26.56 -4.41
CA GLY A 153 4.04 -27.09 -5.23
C GLY A 153 4.42 -26.23 -6.44
N ARG A 154 3.97 -24.97 -6.52
CA ARG A 154 4.39 -24.05 -7.60
C ARG A 154 5.81 -23.58 -7.37
N VAL A 155 6.56 -23.34 -8.45
CA VAL A 155 7.87 -22.68 -8.35
C VAL A 155 7.66 -21.19 -8.11
N LYS A 156 8.14 -20.66 -6.98
CA LYS A 156 8.01 -19.23 -6.65
C LYS A 156 8.73 -18.37 -7.69
N SER A 157 8.12 -17.24 -8.02
CA SER A 157 8.50 -16.36 -9.14
C SER A 157 9.37 -15.17 -8.71
N GLY A 158 9.29 -14.73 -7.44
CA GLY A 158 10.14 -13.66 -6.91
C GLY A 158 11.42 -14.19 -6.26
N ALA A 159 12.54 -13.44 -6.33
CA ALA A 159 13.85 -13.92 -5.85
C ALA A 159 14.62 -12.94 -4.94
N LYS A 160 14.17 -11.69 -4.77
CA LYS A 160 15.02 -10.60 -4.25
C LYS A 160 14.59 -9.96 -2.91
N GLY A 161 13.44 -10.35 -2.34
CA GLY A 161 13.01 -9.82 -1.03
C GLY A 161 12.71 -8.31 -0.99
N ILE A 162 12.40 -7.70 -2.14
CA ILE A 162 12.13 -6.26 -2.30
C ILE A 162 10.81 -5.94 -3.02
N GLY A 163 10.02 -6.96 -3.37
CA GLY A 163 8.83 -6.81 -4.23
C GLY A 163 7.80 -5.79 -3.73
N ARG A 164 7.69 -5.60 -2.41
CA ARG A 164 6.79 -4.59 -1.80
C ARG A 164 7.15 -3.13 -2.11
N PHE A 165 8.40 -2.83 -2.49
CA PHE A 165 8.75 -1.49 -2.97
C PHE A 165 8.04 -1.14 -4.29
N ALA A 166 7.40 -2.13 -4.94
CA ALA A 166 6.43 -1.87 -6.00
C ALA A 166 5.32 -0.92 -5.53
N LEU A 167 4.94 -0.98 -4.25
CA LEU A 167 3.92 -0.10 -3.68
C LEU A 167 4.35 1.37 -3.72
N ASP A 168 5.58 1.72 -3.31
CA ASP A 168 6.12 3.08 -3.41
C ASP A 168 6.15 3.61 -4.86
N LYS A 169 6.29 2.72 -5.84
CA LYS A 169 6.25 3.09 -7.25
C LYS A 169 4.83 3.46 -7.72
N LEU A 170 3.81 2.89 -7.10
CA LEU A 170 2.40 3.00 -7.51
C LEU A 170 1.62 4.04 -6.70
N GLY A 171 2.00 4.29 -5.45
CA GLY A 171 1.34 5.26 -4.59
C GLY A 171 2.19 5.68 -3.39
N ALA A 172 1.98 6.90 -2.92
CA ALA A 172 2.64 7.41 -1.72
C ALA A 172 2.07 6.76 -0.45
N LYS A 173 0.76 6.54 -0.39
CA LYS A 173 0.08 5.87 0.71
C LYS A 173 -0.39 4.51 0.24
N CYS A 174 -0.11 3.48 1.02
CA CYS A 174 -0.49 2.12 0.69
C CYS A 174 -1.12 1.44 1.90
N GLU A 175 -2.16 0.67 1.61
CA GLU A 175 -2.91 -0.12 2.57
C GLU A 175 -2.96 -1.56 2.09
N MET A 176 -2.83 -2.50 3.02
CA MET A 176 -2.96 -3.91 2.78
C MET A 176 -3.80 -4.53 3.88
N THR A 177 -4.92 -5.12 3.49
CA THR A 177 -5.73 -5.97 4.36
C THR A 177 -5.46 -7.42 3.99
N THR A 178 -5.09 -8.23 4.98
CA THR A 178 -4.84 -9.66 4.80
C THR A 178 -5.61 -10.45 5.84
N ILE A 179 -6.19 -11.58 5.42
CA ILE A 179 -6.79 -12.60 6.28
C ILE A 179 -6.02 -13.88 6.00
N PHE A 180 -5.47 -14.50 7.04
CA PHE A 180 -4.57 -15.63 6.87
C PHE A 180 -5.25 -16.96 7.20
N ASN A 181 -4.77 -18.03 6.57
CA ASN A 181 -5.23 -19.38 6.86
C ASN A 181 -4.59 -19.91 8.15
N SER A 182 -5.39 -20.18 9.18
CA SER A 182 -4.89 -20.67 10.47
C SER A 182 -4.48 -22.14 10.49
N ASP A 183 -4.51 -22.84 9.35
CA ASP A 183 -3.99 -24.20 9.23
C ASP A 183 -2.48 -24.23 9.58
N PRO A 184 -2.07 -25.01 10.60
CA PRO A 184 -0.68 -25.10 11.02
C PRO A 184 0.26 -25.74 9.97
N ASN A 185 -0.29 -26.37 8.92
CA ASN A 185 0.50 -26.84 7.79
C ASN A 185 0.86 -25.71 6.81
N ILE A 186 0.20 -24.56 6.92
CA ILE A 186 0.38 -23.39 6.06
C ILE A 186 1.18 -22.33 6.82
N HIS A 187 0.70 -21.95 8.01
CA HIS A 187 1.34 -20.90 8.82
C HIS A 187 1.71 -21.42 10.22
N GLU A 188 2.88 -21.02 10.68
CA GLU A 188 3.23 -21.11 12.10
C GLU A 188 2.24 -20.28 12.95
N PRO A 189 2.08 -20.58 14.26
CA PRO A 189 1.21 -19.84 15.14
C PRO A 189 1.47 -18.33 15.10
N ASP A 190 0.41 -17.55 14.92
CA ASP A 190 0.48 -16.10 14.86
C ASP A 190 0.81 -15.50 16.24
N THR A 191 1.89 -14.73 16.31
CA THR A 191 2.47 -14.24 17.57
C THR A 191 2.91 -12.79 17.50
N ASP A 192 2.84 -12.12 18.65
CA ASP A 192 3.29 -10.75 18.85
C ASP A 192 4.83 -10.66 18.81
N VAL A 193 5.38 -9.46 19.04
CA VAL A 193 6.84 -9.21 19.07
C VAL A 193 7.58 -9.93 20.18
N ASN A 194 6.87 -10.40 21.21
CA ASN A 194 7.42 -11.14 22.34
C ASN A 194 7.21 -12.66 22.20
N GLY A 195 6.56 -13.12 21.12
CA GLY A 195 6.25 -14.52 20.88
C GLY A 195 4.94 -15.00 21.53
N ASN A 196 4.09 -14.10 22.04
CA ASN A 196 2.79 -14.49 22.59
C ASN A 196 1.74 -14.59 21.48
N PRO A 197 0.84 -15.60 21.51
CA PRO A 197 -0.25 -15.70 20.52
C PRO A 197 -1.17 -14.46 20.51
N THR A 198 -1.56 -14.00 19.33
CA THR A 198 -2.26 -12.71 19.12
C THR A 198 -3.79 -12.83 19.08
N GLY A 199 -4.33 -14.00 18.78
CA GLY A 199 -5.78 -14.25 18.69
C GLY A 199 -6.50 -13.55 17.53
N PHE A 200 -5.76 -13.01 16.56
CA PHE A 200 -6.31 -12.38 15.35
C PHE A 200 -6.46 -13.41 14.21
N SER A 201 -7.28 -13.09 13.22
CA SER A 201 -7.37 -13.85 11.95
C SER A 201 -6.95 -13.03 10.73
N GLY A 202 -6.67 -11.74 10.93
CA GLY A 202 -6.24 -10.85 9.87
C GLY A 202 -5.59 -9.57 10.40
N TYR A 203 -4.98 -8.84 9.48
CA TYR A 203 -4.24 -7.63 9.75
C TYR A 203 -4.47 -6.57 8.68
N ASN A 204 -4.60 -5.32 9.14
CA ASN A 204 -4.57 -4.14 8.30
C ASN A 204 -3.22 -3.46 8.49
N TRP A 205 -2.51 -3.26 7.38
CA TRP A 205 -1.18 -2.67 7.33
C TRP A 205 -1.22 -1.39 6.50
N ILE A 206 -0.75 -0.27 7.06
CA ILE A 206 -0.77 1.04 6.41
C ILE A 206 0.63 1.65 6.46
N VAL A 207 1.13 2.08 5.30
CA VAL A 207 2.41 2.81 5.20
C VAL A 207 2.23 4.11 4.42
N ASN A 208 2.99 5.12 4.83
CA ASN A 208 3.22 6.33 4.04
C ASN A 208 4.67 6.37 3.57
N TRP A 209 4.90 6.17 2.27
CA TRP A 209 6.24 6.17 1.66
C TRP A 209 6.92 7.54 1.68
N GLU A 210 6.16 8.61 1.88
CA GLU A 210 6.71 9.96 2.11
C GLU A 210 7.47 10.04 3.45
N ASP A 211 7.21 9.15 4.40
CA ASP A 211 7.91 9.12 5.68
C ASP A 211 9.40 8.74 5.53
N PHE A 212 9.79 8.18 4.39
CA PHE A 212 11.19 7.93 4.02
C PHE A 212 11.94 9.21 3.61
N GLU A 213 11.22 10.31 3.39
CA GLU A 213 11.79 11.63 3.09
C GLU A 213 12.04 12.43 4.38
N GLY A 214 12.98 13.38 4.29
CA GLY A 214 13.41 14.22 5.40
C GLY A 214 14.87 13.99 5.78
N ASP A 215 15.46 15.01 6.40
CA ASP A 215 16.87 15.00 6.74
C ASP A 215 17.16 14.08 7.93
N TYR A 216 18.30 13.39 7.87
CA TYR A 216 18.86 12.55 8.94
C TYR A 216 18.01 11.34 9.38
N LYS A 217 16.96 10.97 8.63
CA LYS A 217 16.18 9.75 8.91
C LYS A 217 16.95 8.48 8.59
N THR A 218 16.83 7.51 9.48
CA THR A 218 17.36 6.15 9.30
C THR A 218 16.23 5.16 9.07
N ILE A 219 16.53 4.01 8.46
CA ILE A 219 15.49 3.03 8.10
C ILE A 219 14.69 2.53 9.31
N ASP A 220 15.31 2.44 10.47
CA ASP A 220 14.69 2.06 11.74
C ASP A 220 13.74 3.11 12.32
N SER A 221 13.80 4.35 11.84
CA SER A 221 12.87 5.42 12.22
C SER A 221 11.60 5.48 11.35
N VAL A 222 11.50 4.62 10.33
CA VAL A 222 10.36 4.56 9.42
C VAL A 222 9.61 3.24 9.63
N GLY A 223 8.30 3.32 9.78
CA GLY A 223 7.46 2.17 10.09
C GLY A 223 6.15 2.18 9.33
N ALA A 224 5.36 1.15 9.59
CA ALA A 224 3.99 1.05 9.13
C ALA A 224 3.09 0.81 10.35
N ILE A 225 1.85 1.25 10.27
CA ILE A 225 0.82 0.92 11.26
C ILE A 225 0.33 -0.49 10.96
N LEU A 226 0.23 -1.32 11.99
CA LEU A 226 -0.30 -2.68 11.89
C LEU A 226 -1.40 -2.86 12.94
N THR A 227 -2.62 -3.16 12.47
CA THR A 227 -3.81 -3.35 13.32
C THR A 227 -4.35 -4.75 13.11
N GLY A 228 -4.42 -5.55 14.17
CA GLY A 228 -5.01 -6.89 14.14
C GLY A 228 -6.53 -6.85 14.24
N PHE A 229 -7.21 -7.74 13.52
CA PHE A 229 -8.65 -7.88 13.55
C PHE A 229 -9.08 -9.35 13.42
N ASN A 230 -10.39 -9.59 13.61
CA ASN A 230 -11.01 -10.90 13.45
C ASN A 230 -12.09 -10.84 12.37
N ALA A 231 -11.79 -11.39 11.20
CA ALA A 231 -12.73 -11.53 10.10
C ALA A 231 -12.58 -12.90 9.42
N ASN A 232 -13.66 -13.36 8.80
CA ASN A 232 -13.69 -14.63 8.08
C ASN A 232 -13.44 -14.47 6.57
N ASN A 233 -13.63 -13.27 6.03
CA ASN A 233 -13.41 -12.97 4.62
C ASN A 233 -13.27 -11.46 4.38
N LEU A 234 -12.65 -11.10 3.25
CA LEU A 234 -12.38 -9.71 2.88
C LEU A 234 -13.65 -8.86 2.65
N LYS A 235 -14.81 -9.47 2.36
CA LYS A 235 -16.06 -8.72 2.16
C LYS A 235 -16.51 -8.00 3.43
N GLN A 236 -16.03 -8.42 4.60
CA GLN A 236 -16.33 -7.74 5.87
C GLN A 236 -15.50 -6.47 6.07
N GLU A 237 -14.44 -6.29 5.27
CA GLU A 237 -13.42 -5.24 5.45
C GLU A 237 -13.28 -4.30 4.22
N ILE A 238 -14.02 -4.56 3.13
CA ILE A 238 -14.09 -3.72 1.91
C ILE A 238 -15.47 -3.10 1.82
#